data_AF-A0A3R7MXG1-F1
#
_entry.id   AF-A0A3R7MXG1-F1
#
_cell.length_a   1.000
_cell.length_b   1.000
_cell.length_c   1.000
_cell.angle_alpha   90.00
_cell.angle_beta   90.00
_cell.angle_gamma   90.00
#
_symmetry.space_group_name_H-M   'P 1'
#
loop_
_entity.id
_entity.type
_entity.pdbx_description
1 polymer ?
#
loop_
_entity_poly.entity_id
_entity_poly.type
_entity_poly.pdbx_seq_one_letter_code
_entity_poly.pdbx_strand_id
1 'polypeptide(L)'
;MRLRALFVLSLALVVLTASSPLPKEHEVIDGRSEYNQAPAESDSYPDKNQQAAALSTSIIAHRYLVEAAELPESMILHFEDISSIHGGCAEAETYSFPDLPPSRWWVDLDEELDHYIAYGKNLKVDLGNWRLDKVTCQKDYADGSCTSWEWIGVECFDTFVARDEVTGEESTCTQLHGTQDCETHCDVFKAHKEQEVTVFLSAKVNDVITAWEQLKEIAAANAAVASRYYDPTRAH
;
A
#
# COMPACT_ATOMS: atom_id res chain seq x y z
N MET A 1 25.57 -52.05 -16.43
CA MET A 1 26.40 -50.96 -15.84
C MET A 1 25.50 -49.74 -15.70
N ARG A 2 24.93 -49.49 -14.52
CA ARG A 2 25.38 -48.53 -13.47
C ARG A 2 25.44 -47.08 -13.99
N LEU A 3 24.45 -46.21 -13.76
CA LEU A 3 24.11 -45.38 -12.57
C LEU A 3 25.18 -44.35 -12.14
N ARG A 4 24.82 -43.05 -12.24
CA ARG A 4 25.03 -41.88 -11.33
C ARG A 4 25.06 -40.60 -12.19
N ALA A 5 24.10 -39.66 -12.14
CA ALA A 5 23.59 -38.80 -11.06
C ALA A 5 24.56 -37.66 -10.65
N LEU A 6 24.14 -36.42 -10.91
CA LEU A 6 24.45 -35.15 -10.20
C LEU A 6 23.48 -34.09 -10.76
N PHE A 7 22.31 -33.86 -10.15
CA PHE A 7 22.03 -32.89 -9.08
C PHE A 7 22.39 -31.43 -9.45
N VAL A 8 21.37 -30.65 -9.84
CA VAL A 8 21.30 -29.22 -9.52
C VAL A 8 19.95 -28.99 -8.84
N LEU A 9 20.03 -28.86 -7.52
CA LEU A 9 18.93 -28.50 -6.63
C LEU A 9 18.67 -26.99 -6.70
N SER A 10 17.38 -26.65 -6.79
CA SER A 10 16.69 -25.71 -5.90
C SER A 10 17.40 -24.41 -5.48
N LEU A 11 16.86 -23.28 -5.96
CA LEU A 11 16.64 -22.10 -5.12
C LEU A 11 15.23 -21.55 -5.40
N ALA A 12 14.22 -22.35 -5.08
CA ALA A 12 12.93 -21.80 -4.67
C ALA A 12 13.15 -21.23 -3.27
N LEU A 13 13.20 -19.91 -3.16
CA LEU A 13 13.29 -19.25 -1.86
C LEU A 13 11.91 -19.38 -1.19
N VAL A 14 11.85 -20.32 -0.27
CA VAL A 14 10.85 -20.45 0.77
C VAL A 14 10.90 -19.19 1.62
N VAL A 15 9.91 -18.30 1.45
CA VAL A 15 9.51 -17.40 2.54
C VAL A 15 8.51 -18.19 3.38
N LEU A 16 8.81 -18.26 4.67
CA LEU A 16 8.17 -19.14 5.62
C LEU A 16 6.66 -18.90 5.71
N THR A 17 5.98 -20.04 5.69
CA THR A 17 4.62 -20.28 6.17
C THR A 17 4.43 -19.77 7.60
N ALA A 18 3.77 -18.63 7.73
CA ALA A 18 2.84 -18.34 8.80
C ALA A 18 1.58 -17.67 8.22
N SER A 19 1.07 -18.23 7.12
CA SER A 19 -0.26 -17.89 6.65
C SER A 19 -1.28 -18.63 7.53
N SER A 20 -1.65 -18.02 8.65
CA SER A 20 -3.07 -18.00 8.98
C SER A 20 -3.81 -17.64 7.69
N PRO A 21 -4.81 -18.43 7.25
CA PRO A 21 -5.50 -18.12 6.01
C PRO A 21 -6.09 -16.71 6.18
N LEU A 22 -5.53 -15.75 5.46
CA LEU A 22 -6.20 -14.47 5.24
C LEU A 22 -7.59 -14.81 4.71
N PRO A 23 -8.66 -14.29 5.32
CA PRO A 23 -9.96 -14.64 4.85
C PRO A 23 -10.14 -14.10 3.44
N LYS A 24 -10.78 -14.92 2.63
CA LYS A 24 -11.11 -14.60 1.25
C LYS A 24 -12.06 -13.41 1.28
N GLU A 25 -12.03 -12.53 0.27
CA GLU A 25 -13.01 -11.44 0.04
C GLU A 25 -14.46 -11.82 0.42
N HIS A 26 -14.80 -13.10 0.29
CA HIS A 26 -16.04 -13.72 0.76
C HIS A 26 -16.47 -13.36 2.20
N GLU A 27 -15.59 -13.36 3.21
CA GLU A 27 -16.02 -13.10 4.60
C GLU A 27 -16.45 -11.65 4.84
N VAL A 28 -15.78 -10.69 4.17
CA VAL A 28 -16.14 -9.27 4.26
C VAL A 28 -17.39 -8.98 3.43
N ILE A 29 -17.57 -9.67 2.29
CA ILE A 29 -18.79 -9.63 1.48
C ILE A 29 -19.98 -10.24 2.23
N ASP A 30 -19.78 -11.36 2.93
CA ASP A 30 -20.81 -12.03 3.74
C ASP A 30 -21.23 -11.15 4.92
N GLY A 31 -20.28 -10.54 5.64
CA GLY A 31 -20.57 -9.61 6.74
C GLY A 31 -21.40 -8.38 6.29
N ARG A 32 -21.13 -7.84 5.09
CA ARG A 32 -21.94 -6.76 4.50
C ARG A 32 -23.36 -7.24 4.16
N SER A 33 -23.51 -8.45 3.63
CA SER A 33 -24.81 -9.04 3.30
C SER A 33 -25.66 -9.25 4.56
N GLU A 34 -25.06 -9.75 5.64
CA GLU A 34 -25.71 -9.95 6.94
C GLU A 34 -26.14 -8.62 7.57
N TYR A 35 -25.28 -7.60 7.53
CA TYR A 35 -25.63 -6.25 7.97
C TYR A 35 -26.82 -5.65 7.20
N ASN A 36 -26.85 -5.83 5.88
CA ASN A 36 -27.93 -5.30 5.04
C ASN A 36 -29.28 -5.95 5.35
N GLN A 37 -29.28 -7.17 5.86
CA GLN A 37 -30.49 -7.93 6.22
C GLN A 37 -30.89 -7.76 7.70
N ALA A 38 -30.02 -7.17 8.52
CA ALA A 38 -30.28 -6.93 9.93
C ALA A 38 -31.33 -5.83 10.16
N PRO A 39 -32.20 -5.97 11.17
CA PRO A 39 -33.22 -4.99 11.52
C PRO A 39 -32.58 -3.81 12.25
N ALA A 40 -33.28 -2.67 12.27
CA ALA A 40 -32.83 -1.50 13.02
C ALA A 40 -32.70 -1.78 14.52
N GLU A 41 -33.63 -2.55 15.09
CA GLU A 41 -33.66 -2.96 16.49
C GLU A 41 -34.09 -4.44 16.58
N SER A 42 -33.54 -5.18 17.53
CA SER A 42 -33.95 -6.56 17.82
C SER A 42 -33.51 -7.02 19.22
N ASP A 43 -34.41 -7.72 19.90
CA ASP A 43 -34.15 -8.33 21.21
C ASP A 43 -33.66 -9.78 21.12
N SER A 44 -33.67 -10.39 19.92
CA SER A 44 -33.51 -11.85 19.76
C SER A 44 -32.49 -12.29 18.71
N TYR A 45 -31.96 -11.36 17.92
CA TYR A 45 -30.93 -11.59 16.92
C TYR A 45 -30.16 -10.29 16.68
N PRO A 46 -28.93 -10.33 16.11
CA PRO A 46 -28.13 -9.14 15.94
C PRO A 46 -28.85 -8.04 15.15
N ASP A 47 -28.98 -6.88 15.78
CA ASP A 47 -29.44 -5.65 15.12
C ASP A 47 -28.32 -5.02 14.27
N LYS A 48 -28.66 -3.95 13.54
CA LYS A 48 -27.70 -3.22 12.71
C LYS A 48 -26.49 -2.69 13.47
N ASN A 49 -26.63 -2.24 14.71
CA ASN A 49 -25.49 -1.74 15.48
C ASN A 49 -24.55 -2.87 15.89
N GLN A 50 -25.09 -4.03 16.28
CA GLN A 50 -24.31 -5.21 16.62
C GLN A 50 -23.56 -5.76 15.40
N GLN A 51 -24.22 -5.80 14.23
CA GLN A 51 -23.57 -6.22 12.98
C GLN A 51 -22.52 -5.21 12.50
N ALA A 52 -22.78 -3.90 12.63
CA ALA A 52 -21.82 -2.85 12.31
C ALA A 52 -20.54 -2.96 13.16
N ALA A 53 -20.69 -3.22 14.47
CA ALA A 53 -19.56 -3.43 15.38
C ALA A 53 -18.74 -4.68 15.03
N ALA A 54 -19.41 -5.79 14.68
CA ALA A 54 -18.75 -7.02 14.26
C ALA A 54 -17.95 -6.84 12.95
N LEU A 55 -18.56 -6.16 11.96
CA LEU A 55 -17.91 -5.84 10.69
C LEU A 55 -16.72 -4.90 10.88
N SER A 56 -16.88 -3.83 11.67
CA SER A 56 -15.79 -2.90 11.99
C SER A 56 -14.62 -3.61 12.69
N THR A 57 -14.91 -4.47 13.68
CA THR A 57 -13.89 -5.26 14.38
C THR A 57 -13.13 -6.18 13.42
N SER A 58 -13.84 -6.84 12.51
CA SER A 58 -13.21 -7.69 11.49
C SER A 58 -12.26 -6.87 10.61
N ILE A 59 -12.72 -5.73 10.09
CA ILE A 59 -11.90 -4.84 9.24
C ILE A 59 -10.65 -4.36 9.99
N ILE A 60 -10.80 -3.93 11.24
CA ILE A 60 -9.69 -3.47 12.09
C ILE A 60 -8.66 -4.59 12.31
N ALA A 61 -9.10 -5.82 12.57
CA ALA A 61 -8.19 -6.95 12.75
C ALA A 61 -7.37 -7.25 11.48
N HIS A 62 -7.98 -7.13 10.30
CA HIS A 62 -7.29 -7.32 9.02
C HIS A 62 -6.27 -6.24 8.74
N ARG A 63 -6.59 -4.98 9.07
CA ARG A 63 -5.63 -3.87 8.98
C ARG A 63 -4.34 -4.20 9.74
N TYR A 64 -4.43 -4.66 10.98
CA TYR A 64 -3.24 -4.97 11.77
C TYR A 64 -2.37 -6.07 11.15
N LEU A 65 -2.96 -7.02 10.41
CA LEU A 65 -2.19 -8.03 9.67
C LEU A 65 -1.40 -7.41 8.51
N VAL A 66 -1.96 -6.41 7.83
CA VAL A 66 -1.28 -5.67 6.76
C VAL A 66 -0.17 -4.79 7.32
N GLU A 67 -0.43 -4.10 8.42
CA GLU A 67 0.56 -3.23 9.09
C GLU A 67 1.73 -4.01 9.70
N ALA A 68 1.50 -5.25 10.10
CA ALA A 68 2.53 -6.13 10.65
C ALA A 68 3.35 -6.88 9.58
N ALA A 69 3.09 -6.66 8.29
CA ALA A 69 3.81 -7.34 7.21
C ALA A 69 5.29 -6.91 7.18
N GLU A 70 6.18 -7.82 6.75
CA GLU A 70 7.63 -7.53 6.64
C GLU A 70 7.96 -6.49 5.56
N LEU A 71 7.04 -6.28 4.60
CA LEU A 71 7.14 -5.30 3.50
C LEU A 71 5.81 -4.55 3.35
N PRO A 72 5.46 -3.66 4.30
CA PRO A 72 4.16 -2.99 4.30
C PRO A 72 3.93 -2.15 3.05
N GLU A 73 4.99 -1.64 2.41
CA GLU A 73 4.91 -0.83 1.18
C GLU A 73 4.33 -1.63 0.01
N SER A 74 4.61 -2.94 -0.03
CA SER A 74 4.06 -3.86 -1.04
C SER A 74 2.56 -4.14 -0.87
N MET A 75 2.00 -3.76 0.28
CA MET A 75 0.61 -4.00 0.65
C MET A 75 -0.24 -2.72 0.64
N ILE A 76 0.27 -1.58 0.16
CA ILE A 76 -0.45 -0.29 0.20
C ILE A 76 -1.84 -0.37 -0.45
N LEU A 77 -1.97 -1.07 -1.58
CA LEU A 77 -3.25 -1.23 -2.28
C LEU A 77 -4.22 -2.11 -1.46
N HIS A 78 -3.70 -3.12 -0.76
CA HIS A 78 -4.53 -3.95 0.14
C HIS A 78 -4.97 -3.18 1.39
N PHE A 79 -4.08 -2.34 1.93
CA PHE A 79 -4.44 -1.41 3.00
C PHE A 79 -5.54 -0.45 2.53
N GLU A 80 -5.44 0.07 1.31
CA GLU A 80 -6.47 0.91 0.70
C GLU A 80 -7.79 0.18 0.51
N ASP A 81 -7.78 -1.05 0.00
CA ASP A 81 -8.99 -1.86 -0.19
C ASP A 81 -9.72 -2.10 1.14
N ILE A 82 -8.99 -2.57 2.18
CA ILE A 82 -9.56 -2.86 3.50
C ILE A 82 -10.16 -1.60 4.12
N SER A 83 -9.41 -0.50 4.08
CA SER A 83 -9.84 0.79 4.66
C SER A 83 -11.00 1.40 3.87
N SER A 84 -11.02 1.23 2.54
CA SER A 84 -12.12 1.67 1.68
C SER A 84 -13.39 0.83 1.84
N ILE A 85 -13.28 -0.43 2.24
CA ILE A 85 -14.45 -1.21 2.65
C ILE A 85 -15.03 -0.68 3.97
N HIS A 86 -14.17 -0.26 4.91
CA HIS A 86 -14.63 0.42 6.13
C HIS A 86 -15.43 1.69 5.78
N GLY A 87 -14.91 2.49 4.84
CA GLY A 87 -15.58 3.68 4.34
C GLY A 87 -16.79 3.40 3.43
N GLY A 88 -16.79 2.31 2.67
CA GLY A 88 -17.89 1.92 1.77
C GLY A 88 -19.11 1.35 2.51
N CYS A 89 -18.94 0.98 3.79
CA CYS A 89 -20.05 0.79 4.70
C CYS A 89 -20.76 2.12 5.01
N ALA A 90 -20.20 3.28 4.65
CA ALA A 90 -20.83 4.61 4.79
C ALA A 90 -21.88 4.93 3.71
N GLU A 91 -22.67 3.94 3.24
CA GLU A 91 -24.08 4.23 2.94
C GLU A 91 -24.79 4.55 4.26
N ALA A 92 -24.39 5.69 4.82
CA ALA A 92 -24.75 6.37 6.04
C ALA A 92 -26.26 6.40 6.29
N GLU A 93 -27.03 6.50 5.20
CA GLU A 93 -28.48 6.51 5.21
C GLU A 93 -29.07 5.19 5.75
N THR A 94 -28.30 4.09 5.75
CA THR A 94 -28.73 2.82 6.36
C THR A 94 -28.42 2.69 7.86
N TYR A 95 -27.58 3.57 8.42
CA TYR A 95 -27.11 3.54 9.83
C TYR A 95 -27.72 4.63 10.70
N SER A 96 -28.39 5.60 10.08
CA SER A 96 -29.04 6.73 10.76
C SER A 96 -30.49 6.81 10.27
N PHE A 97 -31.44 6.42 11.11
CA PHE A 97 -32.86 6.57 10.79
C PHE A 97 -33.35 7.95 11.26
N PRO A 98 -34.29 8.60 10.54
CA PRO A 98 -34.74 9.96 10.87
C PRO A 98 -35.18 10.18 12.32
N ASP A 99 -35.66 9.11 12.98
CA ASP A 99 -36.18 9.14 14.34
C ASP A 99 -35.34 8.35 15.36
N LEU A 100 -34.15 7.84 14.96
CA LEU A 100 -33.25 7.11 15.84
C LEU A 100 -31.94 7.88 16.05
N PRO A 101 -31.29 7.71 17.22
CA PRO A 101 -29.96 8.26 17.44
C PRO A 101 -29.00 7.75 16.35
N PRO A 102 -28.10 8.61 15.83
CA PRO A 102 -27.08 8.17 14.89
C PRO A 102 -26.28 7.01 15.49
N SER A 103 -25.89 6.04 14.67
CA SER A 103 -25.12 4.88 15.15
C SER A 103 -23.79 5.30 15.79
N ARG A 104 -23.40 4.60 16.86
CA ARG A 104 -22.07 4.75 17.48
C ARG A 104 -20.92 4.40 16.51
N TRP A 105 -21.22 3.63 15.47
CA TRP A 105 -20.29 3.34 14.38
C TRP A 105 -19.64 4.58 13.78
N TRP A 106 -20.33 5.74 13.78
CA TRP A 106 -19.74 7.00 13.33
C TRP A 106 -18.53 7.45 14.15
N VAL A 107 -18.54 7.17 15.46
CA VAL A 107 -17.41 7.47 16.35
C VAL A 107 -16.23 6.57 16.02
N ASP A 108 -16.48 5.27 15.88
CA ASP A 108 -15.44 4.30 15.55
C ASP A 108 -14.84 4.58 14.17
N LEU A 109 -15.66 4.87 13.16
CA LEU A 109 -15.21 5.25 11.82
C LEU A 109 -14.38 6.54 11.84
N ASP A 110 -14.79 7.54 12.62
CA ASP A 110 -14.07 8.80 12.75
C ASP A 110 -12.65 8.56 13.28
N GLU A 111 -12.51 7.83 14.38
CA GLU A 111 -11.21 7.48 14.97
C GLU A 111 -10.35 6.65 13.98
N GLU A 112 -10.98 5.72 13.28
CA GLU A 112 -10.29 4.84 12.33
C GLU A 112 -9.81 5.59 11.08
N LEU A 113 -10.57 6.58 10.58
CA LEU A 113 -10.17 7.44 9.46
C LEU A 113 -8.95 8.29 9.80
N ASP A 114 -8.79 8.75 11.04
CA ASP A 114 -7.56 9.46 11.45
C ASP A 114 -6.33 8.57 11.26
N HIS A 115 -6.44 7.30 11.67
CA HIS A 115 -5.38 6.33 11.48
C HIS A 115 -5.14 6.03 9.99
N TYR A 116 -6.19 5.78 9.20
CA TYR A 116 -6.06 5.48 7.76
C TYR A 116 -5.36 6.60 7.00
N ILE A 117 -5.74 7.85 7.27
CA ILE A 117 -5.14 9.02 6.64
C ILE A 117 -3.67 9.16 7.06
N ALA A 118 -3.38 9.06 8.36
CA ALA A 118 -2.02 9.22 8.87
C ALA A 118 -1.08 8.11 8.37
N TYR A 119 -1.49 6.85 8.54
CA TYR A 119 -0.71 5.69 8.11
C TYR A 119 -0.58 5.64 6.59
N GLY A 120 -1.66 5.86 5.84
CA GLY A 120 -1.63 5.87 4.37
C GLY A 120 -0.70 6.95 3.79
N LYS A 121 -0.66 8.14 4.40
CA LYS A 121 0.28 9.20 4.00
C LYS A 121 1.74 8.81 4.23
N ASN A 122 2.03 8.19 5.38
CA ASN A 122 3.39 7.72 5.69
C ASN A 122 3.79 6.58 4.75
N LEU A 123 2.92 5.58 4.59
CA LEU A 123 3.17 4.43 3.73
C LEU A 123 3.37 4.83 2.26
N LYS A 124 2.67 5.87 1.78
CA LYS A 124 2.89 6.47 0.46
C LYS A 124 4.32 7.01 0.30
N VAL A 125 4.82 7.73 1.31
CA VAL A 125 6.18 8.29 1.31
C VAL A 125 7.20 7.15 1.35
N ASP A 126 6.98 6.17 2.22
CA ASP A 126 7.87 5.01 2.37
C ASP A 126 7.94 4.18 1.09
N LEU A 127 6.80 3.90 0.45
CA LEU A 127 6.77 3.22 -0.85
C LEU A 127 7.52 4.01 -1.92
N GLY A 128 7.34 5.34 -1.98
CA GLY A 128 8.05 6.20 -2.92
C GLY A 128 9.57 6.09 -2.75
N ASN A 129 10.04 6.23 -1.51
CA ASN A 129 11.47 6.13 -1.17
C ASN A 129 12.01 4.73 -1.46
N TRP A 130 11.32 3.69 -0.99
CA TRP A 130 11.72 2.30 -1.21
C TRP A 130 11.85 1.98 -2.71
N ARG A 131 10.90 2.44 -3.52
CA ARG A 131 10.88 2.17 -4.95
C ARG A 131 12.06 2.81 -5.69
N LEU A 132 12.50 3.97 -5.23
CA LEU A 132 13.65 4.71 -5.77
C LEU A 132 14.98 4.19 -5.25
N ASP A 133 15.04 3.69 -4.03
CA ASP A 133 16.21 3.01 -3.46
C ASP A 133 16.55 1.72 -4.22
N LYS A 134 15.57 1.15 -4.93
CA LYS A 134 15.74 0.01 -5.83
C LYS A 134 16.22 0.37 -7.24
N VAL A 135 16.45 1.65 -7.51
CA VAL A 135 17.10 2.10 -8.73
C VAL A 135 18.61 2.21 -8.47
N THR A 136 19.37 1.36 -9.12
CA THR A 136 20.83 1.31 -9.01
C THR A 136 21.49 1.87 -10.25
N CYS A 137 22.71 2.37 -10.08
CA CYS A 137 23.56 2.83 -11.17
C CYS A 137 24.98 2.29 -10.95
N GLN A 138 25.47 1.55 -11.93
CA GLN A 138 26.86 1.14 -12.02
C GLN A 138 27.58 2.03 -13.04
N LYS A 139 28.73 2.57 -12.64
CA LYS A 139 29.62 3.35 -13.49
C LYS A 139 30.94 2.61 -13.60
N ASP A 140 31.25 2.14 -14.80
CA ASP A 140 32.47 1.43 -15.13
C ASP A 140 33.32 2.33 -16.02
N TYR A 141 34.33 2.98 -15.44
CA TYR A 141 35.21 3.88 -16.17
C TYR A 141 36.39 3.10 -16.74
N ALA A 142 36.82 3.47 -17.96
CA ALA A 142 38.02 2.88 -18.52
C ALA A 142 39.21 3.09 -17.58
N ASP A 143 39.94 2.00 -17.31
CA ASP A 143 41.05 2.02 -16.36
C ASP A 143 42.42 2.15 -17.05
N GLY A 144 43.48 2.17 -16.22
CA GLY A 144 44.87 2.27 -16.64
C GLY A 144 45.31 1.20 -17.64
N SER A 145 44.62 0.05 -17.70
CA SER A 145 44.98 -1.04 -18.59
C SER A 145 44.62 -0.75 -20.04
N CYS A 146 43.49 -0.09 -20.29
CA CYS A 146 43.08 0.32 -21.64
C CYS A 146 43.77 1.64 -22.05
N THR A 147 43.73 2.63 -21.16
CA THR A 147 44.23 4.00 -21.43
C THR A 147 45.72 4.04 -21.75
N SER A 148 46.51 3.09 -21.24
CA SER A 148 47.95 2.96 -21.55
C SER A 148 48.28 2.61 -23.01
N TRP A 149 47.29 2.19 -23.81
CA TRP A 149 47.45 1.84 -25.22
C TRP A 149 46.76 2.82 -26.19
N GLU A 150 46.22 3.94 -25.70
CA GLU A 150 45.60 4.96 -26.56
C GLU A 150 46.58 5.49 -27.62
N TRP A 151 47.86 5.61 -27.29
CA TRP A 151 48.92 6.09 -28.20
C TRP A 151 49.18 5.16 -29.41
N ILE A 152 48.71 3.91 -29.37
CA ILE A 152 48.71 2.98 -30.52
C ILE A 152 47.33 2.84 -31.18
N GLY A 153 46.35 3.67 -30.81
CA GLY A 153 45.03 3.72 -31.42
C GLY A 153 43.99 2.75 -30.83
N VAL A 154 44.17 2.29 -29.59
CA VAL A 154 43.13 1.54 -28.87
C VAL A 154 42.11 2.52 -28.31
N GLU A 155 40.83 2.35 -28.67
CA GLU A 155 39.72 3.10 -28.09
C GLU A 155 39.31 2.51 -26.75
N CYS A 156 39.12 3.38 -25.75
CA CYS A 156 38.66 3.04 -24.42
C CYS A 156 37.26 3.60 -24.19
N PHE A 157 36.45 2.89 -23.42
CA PHE A 157 35.05 3.25 -23.21
C PHE A 157 34.69 3.30 -21.73
N ASP A 158 33.85 4.26 -21.37
CA ASP A 158 33.17 4.30 -20.08
C ASP A 158 31.74 3.77 -20.26
N THR A 159 31.28 2.92 -19.35
CA THR A 159 29.95 2.29 -19.39
C THR A 159 29.14 2.65 -18.14
N PHE A 160 27.91 3.10 -18.37
CA PHE A 160 26.95 3.49 -17.34
C PHE A 160 25.74 2.58 -17.46
N VAL A 161 25.48 1.76 -16.44
CA VAL A 161 24.36 0.82 -16.40
C VAL A 161 23.41 1.27 -15.30
N ALA A 162 22.24 1.77 -15.68
CA ALA A 162 21.16 2.07 -14.75
C ALA A 162 20.18 0.90 -14.73
N ARG A 163 19.77 0.45 -13.54
CA ARG A 163 18.90 -0.70 -13.38
C ARG A 163 17.85 -0.46 -12.32
N ASP A 164 16.63 -0.84 -12.64
CA ASP A 164 15.51 -0.94 -11.72
C ASP A 164 15.40 -2.39 -11.22
N GLU A 165 15.70 -2.61 -9.94
CA GLU A 165 15.67 -3.96 -9.36
C GLU A 165 14.25 -4.54 -9.21
N VAL A 166 13.20 -3.70 -9.20
CA VAL A 166 11.82 -4.16 -9.00
C VAL A 166 11.23 -4.66 -10.32
N THR A 167 11.42 -3.92 -11.41
CA THR A 167 10.90 -4.32 -12.74
C THR A 167 11.90 -5.18 -13.51
N GLY A 168 13.18 -5.11 -13.15
CA GLY A 168 14.28 -5.70 -13.92
C GLY A 168 14.65 -4.89 -15.15
N GLU A 169 14.07 -3.71 -15.36
CA GLU A 169 14.44 -2.82 -16.47
C GLU A 169 15.87 -2.33 -16.33
N GLU A 170 16.61 -2.36 -17.43
CA GLU A 170 18.01 -1.94 -17.48
C GLU A 170 18.23 -1.05 -18.70
N SER A 171 19.07 -0.02 -18.51
CA SER A 171 19.48 0.89 -19.56
C SER A 171 20.98 1.11 -19.49
N THR A 172 21.68 0.82 -20.59
CA THR A 172 23.13 0.95 -20.69
C THR A 172 23.51 2.07 -21.66
N CYS A 173 24.40 2.95 -21.23
CA CYS A 173 25.02 3.97 -22.08
C CYS A 173 26.53 3.74 -22.08
N THR A 174 27.15 3.78 -23.26
CA THR A 174 28.60 3.65 -23.42
C THR A 174 29.11 4.84 -24.21
N GLN A 175 30.18 5.45 -23.71
CA GLN A 175 30.83 6.61 -24.33
C GLN A 175 32.31 6.36 -24.51
N LEU A 176 32.95 7.08 -25.44
CA LEU A 176 34.40 7.08 -25.54
C LEU A 176 34.99 7.72 -24.27
N HIS A 177 36.07 7.14 -23.75
CA HIS A 177 36.73 7.64 -22.57
C HIS A 177 37.14 9.12 -22.74
N GLY A 178 36.80 9.94 -21.76
CA GLY A 178 37.07 11.38 -21.79
C GLY A 178 36.02 12.23 -22.53
N THR A 179 34.97 11.64 -23.11
CA THR A 179 33.76 12.37 -23.52
C THR A 179 32.75 12.42 -22.36
N GLN A 180 31.59 13.07 -22.55
CA GLN A 180 30.62 13.29 -21.48
C GLN A 180 29.19 12.90 -21.86
N ASP A 181 29.02 12.17 -22.95
CA ASP A 181 27.70 11.91 -23.56
C ASP A 181 26.79 11.05 -22.68
N CYS A 182 27.37 10.23 -21.79
CA CYS A 182 26.67 9.31 -20.89
C CYS A 182 26.75 9.70 -19.41
N GLU A 183 27.43 10.79 -19.04
CA GLU A 183 27.65 11.14 -17.62
C GLU A 183 26.35 11.30 -16.83
N THR A 184 25.31 11.82 -17.47
CA THR A 184 23.98 12.06 -16.89
C THR A 184 23.01 10.89 -17.07
N HIS A 185 23.43 9.81 -17.74
CA HIS A 185 22.55 8.68 -18.09
C HIS A 185 21.80 8.13 -16.88
N CYS A 186 22.51 7.89 -15.78
CA CYS A 186 21.91 7.38 -14.55
C CYS A 186 20.95 8.37 -13.89
N ASP A 187 21.25 9.67 -13.95
CA ASP A 187 20.39 10.70 -13.36
C ASP A 187 19.10 10.84 -14.18
N VAL A 188 19.20 10.76 -15.50
CA VAL A 188 18.04 10.75 -16.40
C VAL A 188 17.17 9.52 -16.16
N PHE A 189 17.78 8.33 -16.04
CA PHE A 189 17.05 7.11 -15.73
C PHE A 189 16.34 7.21 -14.38
N LYS A 190 17.03 7.69 -13.34
CA LYS A 190 16.44 7.88 -12.01
C LYS A 190 15.29 8.89 -12.05
N ALA A 191 15.46 10.04 -12.71
CA ALA A 191 14.40 11.04 -12.86
C ALA A 191 13.17 10.49 -13.60
N HIS A 192 13.39 9.64 -14.61
CA HIS A 192 12.30 8.94 -15.28
C HIS A 192 11.56 8.00 -14.32
N LYS A 193 12.28 7.22 -13.49
CA LYS A 193 11.67 6.36 -12.48
C LYS A 193 10.94 7.16 -11.39
N GLU A 194 11.48 8.28 -10.94
CA GLU A 194 10.80 9.23 -10.04
C GLU A 194 9.46 9.70 -10.60
N GLN A 195 9.41 10.00 -11.90
CA GLN A 195 8.18 10.38 -12.57
C GLN A 195 7.17 9.21 -12.62
N GLU A 196 7.60 8.00 -12.97
CA GLU A 196 6.74 6.81 -12.99
C GLU A 196 6.13 6.53 -11.61
N VAL A 197 6.95 6.58 -10.56
CA VAL A 197 6.50 6.39 -9.17
C VAL A 197 5.50 7.48 -8.79
N THR A 198 5.78 8.74 -9.11
CA THR A 198 4.88 9.86 -8.84
C THR A 198 3.52 9.66 -9.53
N VAL A 199 3.53 9.25 -10.80
CA VAL A 199 2.30 8.97 -11.56
C VAL A 199 1.53 7.81 -10.93
N PHE A 200 2.21 6.74 -10.53
CA PHE A 200 1.58 5.60 -9.87
C PHE A 200 0.92 6.02 -8.54
N LEU A 201 1.66 6.67 -7.64
CA LEU A 201 1.14 7.13 -6.36
C LEU A 201 -0.01 8.11 -6.54
N SER A 202 0.06 8.99 -7.54
CA SER A 202 -1.04 9.89 -7.85
C SER A 202 -2.29 9.16 -8.33
N ALA A 203 -2.14 8.19 -9.25
CA ALA A 203 -3.27 7.54 -9.88
C ALA A 203 -3.92 6.44 -9.03
N LYS A 204 -3.20 5.92 -8.03
CA LYS A 204 -3.66 4.79 -7.21
C LYS A 204 -3.86 5.14 -5.74
N VAL A 205 -3.01 5.99 -5.18
CA VAL A 205 -2.96 6.21 -3.72
C VAL A 205 -3.58 7.54 -3.30
N ASN A 206 -3.28 8.64 -4.01
CA ASN A 206 -3.73 9.98 -3.61
C ASN A 206 -5.25 10.13 -3.63
N ASP A 207 -5.93 9.56 -4.63
CA ASP A 207 -7.38 9.68 -4.77
C ASP A 207 -8.11 9.01 -3.59
N VAL A 208 -7.60 7.87 -3.12
CA VAL A 208 -8.16 7.12 -1.99
C VAL A 208 -7.97 7.89 -0.68
N ILE A 209 -6.76 8.40 -0.40
CA ILE A 209 -6.50 9.21 0.79
C ILE A 209 -7.38 10.47 0.79
N THR A 210 -7.55 11.12 -0.36
CA THR A 210 -8.42 12.30 -0.48
C THR A 210 -9.87 11.94 -0.19
N ALA A 211 -10.36 10.79 -0.66
CA ALA A 211 -11.70 10.32 -0.35
C ALA A 211 -11.89 10.04 1.15
N TRP A 212 -10.86 9.50 1.83
CA TRP A 212 -10.90 9.33 3.29
C TRP A 212 -10.92 10.66 4.04
N GLU A 213 -10.14 11.65 3.60
CA GLU A 213 -10.16 13.00 4.19
C GLU A 213 -11.55 13.65 4.06
N GLN A 214 -12.21 13.49 2.91
CA GLN A 214 -13.59 13.96 2.72
C GLN A 214 -14.58 13.19 3.60
N LEU A 215 -14.45 11.87 3.68
CA LEU A 215 -15.31 11.05 4.54
C LEU A 215 -15.12 11.37 6.02
N LYS A 216 -13.90 11.73 6.44
CA LYS A 216 -13.58 12.13 7.82
C LYS A 216 -14.37 13.37 8.24
N GLU A 217 -14.57 14.35 7.35
CA GLU A 217 -15.40 15.53 7.67
C GLU A 217 -16.85 15.13 7.97
N ILE A 218 -17.40 14.19 7.19
CA ILE A 218 -18.76 13.68 7.38
C ILE A 218 -18.84 12.82 8.65
N ALA A 219 -17.85 11.96 8.87
CA ALA A 219 -17.77 11.07 10.02
C ALA A 219 -17.67 11.87 11.33
N ALA A 220 -16.78 12.87 11.40
CA ALA A 220 -16.62 13.74 12.56
C ALA A 220 -17.91 14.47 12.94
N ALA A 221 -18.65 14.98 11.96
CA ALA A 221 -19.93 15.64 12.19
C ALA A 221 -20.97 14.69 12.82
N ASN A 222 -21.07 13.47 12.31
CA ASN A 222 -22.00 12.46 12.83
C ASN A 222 -21.53 11.89 14.18
N ALA A 223 -20.23 11.66 14.35
CA ALA A 223 -19.61 11.21 15.60
C ALA A 223 -19.88 12.18 16.74
N ALA A 224 -19.81 13.49 16.48
CA ALA A 224 -20.12 14.51 17.47
C ALA A 224 -21.59 14.49 17.93
N VAL A 225 -22.53 14.09 17.06
CA VAL A 225 -23.94 13.91 17.40
C VAL A 225 -24.13 12.59 18.16
N ALA A 226 -23.61 11.48 17.62
CA ALA A 226 -23.67 10.16 18.24
C ALA A 226 -23.10 10.17 19.67
N SER A 227 -21.92 10.76 19.87
CA SER A 227 -21.25 10.84 21.17
C SER A 227 -22.11 11.53 22.24
N ARG A 228 -22.95 12.50 21.86
CA ARG A 228 -23.86 13.16 22.82
C ARG A 228 -25.01 12.26 23.25
N TYR A 229 -25.45 11.35 22.39
CA TYR A 229 -26.52 10.40 22.70
C TYR A 229 -26.03 9.27 23.60
N TYR A 230 -24.77 8.83 23.44
CA TYR A 230 -24.21 7.70 24.18
C TYR A 230 -23.29 8.09 25.36
N ASP A 231 -23.17 9.39 25.68
CA ASP A 231 -22.45 9.88 26.86
C ASP A 231 -23.38 9.88 28.10
N PRO A 232 -23.19 8.96 29.06
CA PRO A 232 -24.03 8.87 30.25
C PRO A 232 -23.90 10.07 31.20
N THR A 233 -22.88 10.93 31.01
CA THR A 233 -22.67 12.11 31.85
C THR A 233 -23.43 13.36 31.37
N ARG A 234 -24.01 13.32 30.17
CA ARG A 234 -24.79 14.41 29.56
C ARG A 234 -26.30 14.15 29.51
N ALA A 235 -26.75 13.02 30.05
CA ALA A 235 -28.17 12.67 30.15
C ALA A 235 -28.84 13.38 31.34
N HIS A 236 -28.82 14.72 31.39
CA HIS A 236 -29.63 15.54 32.31
C HIS A 236 -29.93 16.92 31.72
#